data_AF-A0A371I1G5-F1
#
_entry.id   AF-A0A371I1G5-F1
#
_cell.length_a   1.000
_cell.length_b   1.000
_cell.length_c   1.000
_cell.angle_alpha   90.00
_cell.angle_beta   90.00
_cell.angle_gamma   90.00
#
_symmetry.space_group_name_H-M   'P 1'
#
loop_
_entity.id
_entity.type
_entity.pdbx_description
1 polymer ?
#
loop_
_entity_poly.entity_id
_entity_poly.type
_entity_poly.pdbx_seq_one_letter_code
_entity_poly.pdbx_strand_id
1 'polypeptide(L)'
;MSGIDLDFLCHRLSISPKTYPRKLRKEKRKAAREETDKLLSARFIREVRYPTWLRICTNYTDLNKACPNDLYPLPSIDQLVDGSSGYGPLSFMDKYSEYHQI
;
A
#
# COMPACT_ATOMS: atom_id res chain seq x y z
N MET A 1 13.42 -4.83 9.79
CA MET A 1 13.99 -4.89 8.42
C MET A 1 14.73 -3.59 8.20
N SER A 2 16.00 -3.65 7.86
CA SER A 2 16.77 -2.48 7.45
C SER A 2 16.35 -2.14 6.02
N GLY A 3 15.81 -0.95 5.78
CA GLY A 3 15.40 -0.51 4.45
C GLY A 3 16.61 -0.24 3.54
N ILE A 4 16.35 -0.02 2.26
CA ILE A 4 17.38 0.45 1.31
C ILE A 4 17.74 1.90 1.68
N ASP A 5 19.01 2.27 1.53
CA ASP A 5 19.46 3.64 1.74
C ASP A 5 18.74 4.60 0.77
N LEU A 6 18.17 5.68 1.29
CA LEU A 6 17.46 6.69 0.50
C LEU A 6 18.40 7.43 -0.45
N ASP A 7 19.69 7.53 -0.11
CA ASP A 7 20.72 8.11 -0.98
C ASP A 7 21.08 7.17 -2.14
N PHE A 8 20.82 5.87 -2.00
CA PHE A 8 21.05 4.89 -3.04
C PHE A 8 19.92 4.88 -4.07
N LEU A 9 18.66 4.80 -3.62
CA LEU A 9 17.51 4.80 -4.51
C LEU A 9 16.25 5.34 -3.82
N CYS A 10 15.64 6.35 -4.40
CA CYS A 10 14.37 6.91 -3.94
C CYS A 10 13.44 7.13 -5.13
N HIS A 11 12.23 6.55 -5.06
CA HIS A 11 11.20 6.78 -6.06
C HIS A 11 10.27 7.91 -5.61
N ARG A 12 10.04 8.88 -6.50
CA ARG A 12 9.08 9.95 -6.28
C ARG A 12 7.84 9.73 -7.13
N LEU A 13 6.68 9.67 -6.48
CA LEU A 13 5.40 9.58 -7.17
C LEU A 13 5.18 10.81 -8.06
N SER A 14 4.92 10.56 -9.34
CA SER A 14 4.51 11.57 -10.31
C SER A 14 3.05 11.94 -10.06
N ILE A 15 2.77 12.98 -9.27
CA ILE A 15 1.41 13.44 -9.00
C ILE A 15 1.05 14.56 -9.97
N SER A 16 -0.12 14.49 -10.59
CA SER A 16 -0.64 15.58 -11.42
C SER A 16 -0.66 16.90 -10.63
N PRO A 17 -0.09 18.00 -11.16
CA PRO A 17 -0.01 19.29 -10.46
C PRO A 17 -1.39 19.91 -10.20
N LYS A 18 -2.44 19.41 -10.87
CA LYS A 18 -3.83 19.84 -10.67
C LYS A 18 -4.53 19.11 -9.53
N THR A 19 -3.89 18.11 -8.93
CA THR A 19 -4.45 17.34 -7.82
C THR A 19 -4.00 17.92 -6.48
N TYR A 20 -4.96 18.11 -5.58
CA TYR A 20 -4.71 18.61 -4.22
C TYR A 20 -4.99 17.51 -3.19
N PRO A 21 -4.22 17.48 -2.08
CA PRO A 21 -4.43 16.52 -1.02
C PRO A 21 -5.80 16.73 -0.38
N ARG A 22 -6.62 15.67 -0.39
CA ARG A 22 -7.96 15.69 0.18
C ARG A 22 -7.86 15.64 1.70
N LYS A 23 -8.07 16.79 2.36
CA LYS A 23 -8.15 16.85 3.83
C LYS A 23 -9.57 16.60 4.29
N LEU A 24 -9.75 15.64 5.21
CA LEU A 24 -11.02 15.48 5.90
C LEU A 24 -11.36 16.79 6.64
N ARG A 25 -12.57 17.32 6.41
CA ARG A 25 -13.06 18.55 7.04
C ARG A 25 -13.00 18.46 8.58
N LYS A 26 -12.77 19.58 9.25
CA LYS A 26 -12.59 19.64 10.72
C LYS A 26 -13.82 19.07 11.44
N GLU A 27 -15.01 19.38 10.96
CA GLU A 27 -16.29 18.93 11.52
C GLU A 27 -16.40 17.40 11.45
N LYS A 28 -16.05 16.80 10.30
CA LYS A 28 -16.06 15.34 10.12
C LYS A 28 -15.03 14.63 11.00
N ARG A 29 -13.85 15.23 11.18
CA ARG A 29 -12.83 14.71 12.11
C ARG A 29 -13.33 14.72 13.56
N LYS A 30 -13.99 15.81 13.96
CA LYS A 30 -14.57 15.96 15.30
C LYS A 30 -15.66 14.91 15.54
N ALA A 31 -16.61 14.80 14.62
CA ALA A 31 -17.69 13.80 14.71
C ALA A 31 -17.15 12.36 14.77
N ALA A 32 -16.14 12.02 13.97
CA ALA A 32 -15.52 10.69 14.01
C ALA A 32 -14.86 10.39 15.36
N ARG A 33 -14.18 11.37 15.97
CA ARG A 33 -13.59 11.21 17.31
C ARG A 33 -14.67 11.02 18.37
N GLU A 34 -15.68 11.89 18.39
CA GLU A 34 -16.79 11.79 19.33
C GLU A 34 -17.51 10.44 19.23
N GLU A 35 -17.73 9.93 18.02
CA GLU A 35 -18.35 8.63 17.84
C GLU A 35 -17.44 7.48 18.29
N THR A 36 -16.13 7.58 18.04
CA THR A 36 -15.15 6.60 18.54
C THR A 36 -15.14 6.56 20.07
N ASP A 37 -15.19 7.72 20.74
CA ASP A 37 -15.21 7.82 22.20
C ASP A 37 -16.51 7.23 22.79
N LYS A 38 -17.66 7.43 22.13
CA LYS A 38 -18.92 6.77 22.52
C LYS A 38 -18.82 5.26 22.39
N LEU A 39 -18.29 4.75 21.28
CA LEU A 39 -18.15 3.30 21.06
C LEU A 39 -17.18 2.66 22.05
N LEU A 40 -16.12 3.39 22.44
CA LEU A 40 -15.18 2.96 23.49
C LEU A 40 -15.86 2.91 24.87
N SER A 41 -16.61 3.96 25.23
CA SER A 41 -17.31 4.02 26.52
C SER A 41 -18.41 2.96 26.65
N ALA A 42 -19.14 2.68 25.56
CA ALA A 42 -20.11 1.59 25.45
C ALA A 42 -19.47 0.18 25.37
N ARG A 43 -18.13 0.08 25.34
CA ARG A 43 -17.36 -1.18 25.20
C ARG A 43 -17.65 -1.96 23.91
N PHE A 44 -18.19 -1.31 22.87
CA PHE A 44 -18.37 -1.93 21.56
C PHE A 44 -17.07 -2.09 20.78
N ILE A 45 -16.09 -1.21 21.04
CA ILE A 45 -14.75 -1.30 20.47
C ILE A 45 -13.70 -1.26 21.57
N ARG A 46 -12.52 -1.78 21.26
CA ARG A 46 -11.33 -1.73 22.13
C ARG A 46 -10.09 -1.46 21.30
N GLU A 47 -9.11 -0.81 21.90
CA GLU A 47 -7.79 -0.70 21.29
C GLU A 47 -7.12 -2.08 21.26
N VAL A 48 -6.51 -2.42 20.12
CA VAL A 48 -5.78 -3.68 19.93
C VAL A 48 -4.41 -3.33 19.38
N ARG A 49 -3.36 -3.87 20.02
CA ARG A 49 -2.00 -3.79 19.48
C ARG A 49 -1.93 -4.67 18.23
N TYR A 50 -1.37 -4.10 17.18
CA TYR A 50 -1.32 -4.63 15.82
C TYR A 50 -1.05 -6.15 15.78
N PRO A 51 -2.08 -6.98 15.53
CA PRO A 51 -1.88 -8.42 15.48
C PRO A 51 -1.32 -8.80 14.10
N THR A 52 -0.34 -9.71 14.09
CA THR A 52 0.39 -10.13 12.89
C THR A 52 -0.48 -10.82 11.83
N TRP A 53 -1.69 -11.27 12.19
CA TRP A 53 -2.61 -11.96 11.29
C TRP A 53 -3.61 -11.02 10.58
N LEU A 54 -3.69 -9.74 10.97
CA LEU A 54 -4.54 -8.76 10.29
C LEU A 54 -3.75 -8.03 9.20
N ARG A 55 -4.33 -7.97 8.00
CA ARG A 55 -3.83 -7.14 6.90
C ARG A 55 -4.61 -5.83 6.88
N ILE A 56 -3.92 -4.70 6.94
CA ILE A 56 -4.54 -3.39 6.69
C ILE A 56 -4.73 -3.22 5.19
N CYS A 57 -5.95 -2.85 4.78
CA CYS A 57 -6.24 -2.39 3.42
C CYS A 57 -6.41 -0.87 3.44
N THR A 58 -5.43 -0.15 2.89
CA THR A 58 -5.56 1.30 2.69
C THR A 58 -6.16 1.56 1.31
N ASN A 59 -7.24 2.35 1.26
CA ASN A 59 -7.87 2.71 -0.01
C ASN A 59 -7.07 3.85 -0.69
N TYR A 60 -6.36 3.51 -1.76
CA TYR A 60 -5.59 4.47 -2.58
C TYR A 60 -6.30 4.90 -3.86
N THR A 61 -7.61 4.64 -4.04
CA THR A 61 -8.32 4.95 -5.30
C THR A 61 -8.14 6.40 -5.75
N ASP A 62 -8.27 7.37 -4.85
CA ASP A 62 -8.12 8.79 -5.20
C ASP A 62 -6.66 9.14 -5.52
N LEU A 63 -5.67 8.49 -4.88
CA LEU A 63 -4.25 8.68 -5.16
C LEU A 63 -3.89 8.08 -6.53
N ASN A 64 -4.36 6.87 -6.82
CA ASN A 64 -4.07 6.18 -8.08
C ASN A 64 -4.65 6.93 -9.28
N LYS A 65 -5.80 7.61 -9.14
CA LYS A 65 -6.35 8.50 -10.17
C LYS A 65 -5.50 9.74 -10.44
N ALA A 66 -4.70 10.16 -9.47
CA ALA A 66 -3.87 11.35 -9.55
C ALA A 66 -2.48 11.09 -10.15
N CYS A 67 -2.05 9.83 -10.13
CA CYS A 67 -0.82 9.37 -10.76
C CYS A 67 -1.07 9.00 -12.23
N PRO A 68 -0.13 9.28 -13.14
CA PRO A 68 -0.17 8.72 -14.48
C PRO A 68 0.02 7.20 -14.42
N ASN A 69 -0.47 6.50 -15.46
CA ASN A 69 -0.22 5.07 -15.59
C ASN A 69 1.29 4.78 -15.68
N ASP A 70 1.68 3.62 -15.17
CA ASP A 70 3.04 3.14 -15.25
C ASP A 70 3.47 2.96 -16.73
N LEU A 71 4.67 3.45 -17.05
CA LEU A 71 5.28 3.29 -18.37
C LEU A 71 5.98 1.94 -18.53
N TYR A 72 6.22 1.24 -17.42
CA TYR A 72 6.92 -0.04 -17.38
C TYR A 72 6.02 -1.11 -16.75
N PRO A 73 4.93 -1.52 -17.42
CA PRO A 73 4.08 -2.57 -16.91
C PRO A 73 4.88 -3.87 -16.74
N LEU A 74 4.57 -4.61 -15.68
CA LEU A 74 5.15 -5.94 -15.47
C LEU A 74 4.91 -6.82 -16.71
N PRO A 75 5.90 -7.62 -17.13
CA PRO A 75 5.72 -8.56 -18.22
C PRO A 75 4.59 -9.54 -17.89
N SER A 76 3.88 -10.01 -18.93
CA SER A 76 2.81 -10.98 -18.75
C SER A 76 3.36 -12.24 -18.08
N ILE A 77 2.63 -12.78 -17.10
CA ILE A 77 3.00 -14.03 -16.42
C ILE A 77 3.19 -15.15 -17.45
N ASP A 78 2.32 -15.21 -18.47
CA ASP A 78 2.41 -16.22 -19.52
C ASP A 78 3.72 -16.11 -20.30
N GLN A 79 4.18 -14.89 -20.62
CA GLN A 79 5.47 -14.68 -21.29
C GLN A 79 6.65 -15.12 -20.41
N LEU A 80 6.57 -14.89 -19.09
CA LEU A 80 7.60 -15.34 -18.15
C LEU A 80 7.64 -16.86 -18.06
N VAL A 81 6.47 -17.52 -18.02
CA VAL A 81 6.35 -18.98 -17.96
C VAL A 81 6.85 -19.61 -19.26
N ASP A 82 6.39 -19.12 -20.41
CA ASP A 82 6.81 -19.60 -21.73
C ASP A 82 8.32 -19.41 -21.95
N GLY A 83 8.88 -18.29 -21.50
CA GLY A 83 10.31 -18.03 -21.54
C GLY A 83 11.15 -18.96 -20.66
N SER A 84 10.52 -19.63 -19.67
CA SER A 84 11.16 -20.64 -18.81
C SER A 84 10.97 -22.08 -19.30
N SER A 85 10.28 -22.27 -20.43
CA SER A 85 10.12 -23.59 -21.05
C SER A 85 11.45 -24.15 -21.53
N GLY A 86 11.70 -25.44 -21.28
CA GLY A 86 12.94 -26.13 -21.69
C GLY A 86 14.14 -25.96 -20.74
N TYR A 87 14.01 -25.17 -19.67
CA TYR A 87 15.00 -25.10 -18.60
C TYR A 87 14.80 -26.24 -17.58
N GLY A 88 15.87 -26.59 -16.85
CA GLY A 88 15.89 -27.69 -15.86
C GLY A 88 15.09 -27.40 -14.58
N PRO A 89 15.49 -27.93 -13.40
CA PRO A 89 14.72 -27.71 -12.18
C PRO A 89 14.65 -26.21 -11.86
N LEU A 90 13.43 -25.71 -11.65
CA LEU A 90 13.15 -24.32 -11.30
C LEU A 90 13.04 -24.17 -9.78
N SER A 91 13.56 -23.08 -9.24
CA SER A 91 13.39 -22.67 -7.83
C SER A 91 12.67 -21.33 -7.76
N PHE A 92 11.66 -21.21 -6.89
CA PHE A 92 10.93 -19.97 -6.67
C PHE A 92 11.33 -19.34 -5.34
N MET A 93 11.65 -18.05 -5.36
CA MET A 93 11.87 -17.25 -4.15
C MET A 93 10.71 -16.26 -3.99
N ASP A 94 9.98 -16.38 -2.89
CA ASP A 94 8.96 -15.39 -2.53
C ASP A 94 9.60 -14.24 -1.76
N LYS A 95 9.32 -13.01 -2.18
CA LYS A 95 9.70 -11.79 -1.47
C LYS A 95 8.47 -11.15 -0.83
N TYR A 96 7.86 -11.88 0.10
CA TYR A 96 6.63 -11.51 0.81
C TYR A 96 6.58 -10.05 1.32
N SER A 97 7.73 -9.47 1.68
CA SER A 97 7.84 -8.13 2.26
C SER A 97 8.48 -7.08 1.34
N GLU A 98 8.68 -7.37 0.05
CA GLU A 98 9.41 -6.48 -0.87
C GLU A 98 8.79 -5.09 -0.97
N TYR A 99 7.46 -4.99 -0.95
CA TYR A 99 6.77 -3.69 -0.94
C TYR A 99 7.22 -2.77 0.21
N HIS A 100 7.55 -3.34 1.37
CA HIS A 100 8.01 -2.57 2.54
C HIS A 100 9.52 -2.29 2.53
N GLN A 101 10.24 -2.76 1.51
CA GLN A 101 11.67 -2.50 1.31
C GLN A 101 11.94 -1.36 0.33
N ILE A 102 10.91 -0.88 -0.37
CA ILE A 102 10.93 0.24 -1.31
C ILE A 102 10.66 1.56 -0.57
#